data_AF-A0A917ZYE4-F1
#
_entry.id   AF-A0A917ZYE4-F1
#
_cell.length_a   1.000
_cell.length_b   1.000
_cell.length_c   1.000
_cell.angle_alpha   90.00
_cell.angle_beta   90.00
_cell.angle_gamma   90.00
#
_symmetry.space_group_name_H-M   'P 1'
#
loop_
_entity.id
_entity.type
_entity.pdbx_description
1 polymer ?
#
loop_
_entity_poly.entity_id
_entity_poly.type
_entity_poly.pdbx_seq_one_letter_code
_entity_poly.pdbx_strand_id
1 'polypeptide(L)'
;MTAVVGRQGAVARLMALDGRGELATAHVRLVAVALGITERTVWNWVSAARSEGRFQARVRGGFTATAEVRRLLALWGGNVAAVHRQLAERAGEEPAARDGLIE
;
A
#
# COMPACT_ATOMS: atom_id res chain seq x y z
N MET A 1 4.95 -32.57 -2.47
CA MET A 1 4.36 -31.43 -1.73
C MET A 1 4.98 -30.14 -2.26
N THR A 2 4.48 -29.59 -3.35
CA THR A 2 4.95 -28.29 -3.87
C THR A 2 4.36 -27.23 -2.95
N ALA A 3 5.18 -26.59 -2.12
CA ALA A 3 4.71 -25.48 -1.31
C ALA A 3 4.14 -24.41 -2.24
N VAL A 4 2.84 -24.14 -2.13
CA VAL A 4 2.22 -23.00 -2.83
C VAL A 4 2.88 -21.76 -2.25
N VAL A 5 3.83 -21.18 -2.98
CA VAL A 5 4.50 -19.97 -2.55
C VAL A 5 3.45 -18.87 -2.49
N GLY A 6 3.06 -18.45 -1.29
CA GLY A 6 2.21 -17.28 -1.15
C GLY A 6 2.93 -16.02 -1.65
N ARG A 7 2.17 -15.02 -2.10
CA ARG A 7 2.69 -13.70 -2.55
C ARG A 7 3.83 -13.19 -1.66
N GLN A 8 3.67 -13.23 -0.34
CA GLN A 8 4.67 -12.71 0.60
C GLN A 8 6.02 -13.42 0.48
N GLY A 9 6.03 -14.74 0.36
CA GLY A 9 7.26 -15.53 0.19
C GLY A 9 7.93 -15.26 -1.16
N ALA A 10 7.13 -15.13 -2.22
CA ALA A 10 7.64 -14.75 -3.54
C ALA A 10 8.28 -13.35 -3.53
N VAL A 11 7.60 -12.37 -2.96
CA VAL A 11 8.09 -10.98 -2.89
C VAL A 11 9.34 -10.89 -2.01
N ALA A 12 9.39 -11.58 -0.86
CA ALA A 12 10.58 -11.62 -0.01
C ALA A 12 11.80 -12.18 -0.77
N ARG A 13 11.62 -13.26 -1.55
CA ARG A 13 12.70 -13.84 -2.35
C ARG A 13 13.17 -12.92 -3.47
N LEU A 14 12.25 -12.27 -4.18
CA LEU A 14 12.58 -11.29 -5.23
C LEU A 14 13.31 -10.07 -4.66
N MET A 15 12.90 -9.57 -3.50
CA MET A 15 13.58 -8.47 -2.81
C MET A 15 14.98 -8.85 -2.30
N ALA A 16 15.19 -10.10 -1.88
CA ALA A 16 16.53 -10.59 -1.55
C ALA A 16 17.45 -10.71 -2.78
N LEU A 17 16.91 -10.95 -3.97
CA LEU A 17 17.66 -10.87 -5.23
C LEU A 17 17.96 -9.42 -5.61
N ASP A 18 16.97 -8.53 -5.42
CA ASP A 18 17.08 -7.11 -5.70
C ASP A 18 18.16 -6.42 -4.85
N GLY A 19 18.18 -6.70 -3.54
CA GLY A 19 19.20 -6.18 -2.63
C GLY A 19 20.62 -6.64 -2.94
N ARG A 20 20.79 -7.67 -3.78
CA ARG A 20 22.09 -8.17 -4.27
C ARG A 20 22.38 -7.74 -5.71
N GLY A 21 21.46 -7.00 -6.36
CA GLY A 21 21.59 -6.61 -7.77
C GLY A 21 21.37 -7.75 -8.77
N GLU A 22 20.83 -8.89 -8.32
CA GLU A 22 20.65 -10.12 -9.11
C GLU A 22 19.21 -10.28 -9.64
N LEU A 23 18.33 -9.29 -9.39
CA LEU A 23 16.95 -9.39 -9.84
C LEU A 23 16.88 -9.26 -11.36
N ALA A 24 16.45 -10.34 -12.02
CA ALA A 24 16.34 -10.45 -13.45
C ALA A 24 14.89 -10.76 -13.83
N THR A 25 14.50 -10.42 -15.06
CA THR A 25 13.18 -10.72 -15.61
C THR A 25 12.85 -12.21 -15.54
N ALA A 26 13.84 -13.10 -15.67
CA ALA A 26 13.65 -14.54 -15.54
C ALA A 26 13.11 -14.94 -14.15
N HIS A 27 13.58 -14.29 -13.08
CA HIS A 27 13.09 -14.54 -11.71
C HIS A 27 11.62 -14.13 -11.56
N VAL A 28 11.26 -12.99 -12.13
CA VAL A 28 9.88 -12.48 -12.12
C VAL A 28 8.95 -13.37 -12.94
N ARG A 29 9.40 -13.81 -14.12
CA ARG A 29 8.66 -14.73 -14.98
C ARG A 29 8.41 -16.09 -14.32
N LEU A 30 9.41 -16.63 -13.61
CA LEU A 30 9.25 -17.89 -12.87
C LEU A 30 8.17 -17.77 -11.79
N VAL A 31 8.17 -16.67 -11.02
CA VAL A 31 7.12 -16.39 -10.02
C VAL A 31 5.75 -16.21 -10.67
N ALA A 32 5.68 -15.49 -11.80
CA ALA A 32 4.44 -15.27 -12.53
C ALA A 32 3.81 -16.60 -12.97
N VAL A 33 4.61 -17.51 -13.56
CA VAL A 33 4.16 -18.85 -13.97
C VAL A 33 3.76 -19.69 -12.77
N ALA A 34 4.56 -19.72 -11.71
CA ALA A 34 4.28 -20.52 -10.51
C ALA A 34 2.97 -20.11 -9.80
N LEU A 35 2.58 -18.83 -9.91
CA LEU A 35 1.38 -18.27 -9.29
C LEU A 35 0.20 -18.09 -10.26
N GLY A 36 0.38 -18.39 -11.55
CA GLY A 36 -0.66 -18.21 -12.57
C GLY A 36 -1.08 -16.75 -12.78
N ILE A 37 -0.16 -15.79 -12.57
CA ILE A 37 -0.41 -14.35 -12.72
C ILE A 37 0.51 -13.74 -13.78
N THR A 38 0.26 -12.49 -14.15
CA THR A 38 1.11 -11.78 -15.12
C THR A 38 2.41 -11.28 -14.49
N GLU A 39 3.48 -11.19 -15.28
CA GLU A 39 4.75 -10.56 -14.87
C GLU A 39 4.55 -9.11 -14.40
N ARG A 40 3.65 -8.36 -15.04
CA ARG A 40 3.28 -6.99 -14.64
C ARG A 40 2.77 -6.94 -13.21
N THR A 41 1.96 -7.91 -12.79
CA THR A 41 1.47 -8.02 -11.42
C THR A 41 2.61 -8.23 -10.42
N VAL A 42 3.56 -9.08 -10.77
CA VAL A 42 4.74 -9.35 -9.93
C VAL A 42 5.64 -8.12 -9.84
N TRP A 43 5.89 -7.42 -10.96
CA TRP A 43 6.63 -6.16 -10.96
C TRP A 43 5.96 -5.09 -10.10
N ASN A 44 4.62 -4.97 -10.16
CA ASN A 44 3.89 -4.07 -9.28
C ASN A 44 4.11 -4.42 -7.79
N TRP A 45 4.21 -5.71 -7.44
CA TRP A 45 4.52 -6.12 -6.07
C TRP A 45 5.95 -5.76 -5.65
N VAL A 46 6.93 -5.94 -6.54
CA VAL A 46 8.32 -5.53 -6.29
C VAL A 46 8.41 -4.02 -6.11
N SER A 47 7.78 -3.24 -7.00
CA SER A 47 7.73 -1.77 -6.87
C SER A 47 7.08 -1.33 -5.56
N ALA A 48 5.95 -1.95 -5.17
CA ALA A 48 5.30 -1.65 -3.89
C ALA A 48 6.20 -2.04 -2.70
N ALA A 49 6.90 -3.17 -2.76
CA ALA A 49 7.82 -3.59 -1.71
C ALA A 49 9.03 -2.68 -1.57
N ARG A 50 9.57 -2.14 -2.68
CA ARG A 50 10.63 -1.13 -2.66
C ARG A 50 10.16 0.18 -2.01
N SER A 51 8.97 0.66 -2.38
CA SER A 51 8.46 1.94 -1.88
C SER A 51 7.95 1.88 -0.44
N GLU A 52 7.33 0.76 -0.04
CA GLU A 52 6.64 0.66 1.25
C GLU A 52 7.41 -0.16 2.30
N GLY A 53 8.49 -0.87 1.91
CA GLY A 53 9.24 -1.76 2.79
C GLY A 53 8.46 -2.97 3.28
N ARG A 54 7.33 -3.30 2.62
CA ARG A 54 6.41 -4.37 3.04
C ARG A 54 6.29 -5.44 1.96
N PHE A 55 6.39 -6.71 2.38
CA PHE A 55 6.28 -7.87 1.49
C PHE A 55 4.85 -8.41 1.35
N GLN A 56 3.94 -8.00 2.23
CA GLN A 56 2.53 -8.37 2.19
C GLN A 56 1.70 -7.38 1.37
N ALA A 57 0.55 -7.85 0.87
CA ALA A 57 -0.48 -6.97 0.37
C ALA A 57 -0.92 -6.01 1.48
N ARG A 58 -1.03 -4.71 1.20
CA ARG A 58 -1.77 -3.82 2.10
C ARG A 58 -3.22 -4.26 2.07
N VAL A 59 -3.69 -4.86 3.15
CA VAL A 59 -5.13 -5.00 3.40
C VAL A 59 -5.63 -3.58 3.60
N ARG A 60 -6.46 -3.08 2.69
CA ARG A 60 -7.19 -1.83 2.93
C ARG A 60 -8.17 -2.14 4.06
N GLY A 61 -7.84 -1.69 5.27
CA GLY A 61 -8.80 -1.67 6.36
C GLY A 61 -10.03 -0.91 5.90
N GLY A 62 -11.22 -1.47 6.15
CA GLY A 62 -12.46 -0.77 5.88
C GLY A 62 -12.44 0.58 6.61
N PHE A 63 -12.80 1.65 5.92
CA PHE A 63 -12.95 2.96 6.55
C PHE A 63 -14.39 3.09 7.02
N THR A 64 -14.60 3.10 8.33
CA THR A 64 -15.90 3.48 8.89
C THR A 64 -15.94 4.99 8.99
N ALA A 65 -16.86 5.63 8.27
CA ALA A 65 -17.03 7.07 8.33
C ALA A 65 -17.26 7.50 9.79
N THR A 66 -16.46 8.45 10.28
CA THR A 66 -16.66 9.03 11.61
C THR A 66 -17.89 9.94 11.60
N ALA A 67 -18.35 10.36 12.79
CA ALA A 67 -19.44 11.34 12.89
C ALA A 67 -19.07 12.67 12.19
N GLU A 68 -17.79 13.06 12.26
CA GLU A 68 -17.27 14.24 11.56
C GLU A 68 -17.36 14.09 10.05
N VAL A 69 -16.90 12.96 9.49
CA VAL A 69 -16.97 12.72 8.04
C VAL A 69 -18.42 12.70 7.55
N ARG A 70 -19.34 12.12 8.34
CA ARG A 70 -20.78 12.19 8.03
C ARG A 70 -21.31 13.62 8.01
N ARG A 71 -20.90 14.46 8.97
CA ARG A 71 -21.30 15.87 9.02
C ARG A 71 -20.75 16.66 7.82
N LEU A 72 -19.49 16.44 7.46
CA LEU A 72 -18.89 17.08 6.29
C LEU A 72 -19.58 16.64 5.00
N LEU A 73 -19.89 15.35 4.87
CA LEU A 73 -20.67 14.85 3.74
C LEU A 73 -22.05 15.51 3.69
N ALA A 74 -22.74 15.68 4.82
CA ALA A 74 -24.02 16.38 4.85
C ALA A 74 -23.89 17.86 4.40
N LEU A 75 -22.84 18.56 4.85
CA LEU A 75 -22.58 19.95 4.46
C LEU A 75 -22.33 20.10 2.95
N TRP A 76 -21.61 19.14 2.36
CA TRP A 76 -21.26 19.13 0.94
C TRP A 76 -22.28 18.38 0.07
N GLY A 77 -23.45 18.01 0.60
CA GLY A 77 -24.49 17.30 -0.15
C GLY A 77 -24.07 15.91 -0.67
N GLY A 78 -23.14 15.25 0.02
CA GLY A 78 -22.58 13.95 -0.36
C GLY A 78 -21.35 14.02 -1.27
N ASN A 79 -20.81 15.22 -1.55
CA ASN A 79 -19.64 15.36 -2.40
C ASN A 79 -18.34 14.89 -1.70
N VAL A 80 -17.99 13.63 -1.90
CA VAL A 80 -16.79 12.98 -1.32
C VAL A 80 -15.49 13.68 -1.76
N ALA A 81 -15.41 14.20 -2.99
CA ALA A 81 -14.21 14.87 -3.47
C ALA A 81 -13.97 16.19 -2.73
N ALA A 82 -15.03 16.97 -2.49
CA ALA A 82 -14.94 18.20 -1.71
C ALA A 82 -14.55 17.93 -0.25
N VAL A 83 -15.16 16.91 0.37
CA VAL A 83 -14.81 16.46 1.72
C VAL A 83 -13.35 15.99 1.79
N HIS A 84 -12.88 15.21 0.81
CA HIS A 84 -11.50 14.75 0.75
C HIS A 84 -10.52 15.92 0.63
N ARG A 85 -10.80 16.92 -0.22
CA ARG A 85 -9.97 18.13 -0.32
C ARG A 85 -9.90 18.88 1.01
N GLN A 86 -11.06 19.12 1.65
CA GLN A 86 -11.10 19.80 2.93
C GLN A 86 -10.36 19.03 4.04
N LEU A 87 -10.45 17.69 4.05
CA LEU A 87 -9.69 16.86 5.00
C LEU A 87 -8.18 16.87 4.71
N ALA A 88 -7.80 16.87 3.44
CA ALA A 88 -6.39 16.95 3.03
C ALA A 88 -5.78 18.33 3.33
N GLU A 89 -6.54 19.41 3.13
CA GLU A 89 -6.16 20.77 3.53
C GLU A 89 -5.92 20.85 5.04
N ARG A 90 -6.88 20.37 5.85
CA ARG A 90 -6.72 20.32 7.32
C ARG A 90 -5.50 19.51 7.75
N ALA A 91 -5.24 18.35 7.12
CA ALA A 91 -4.07 17.54 7.43
C ALA A 91 -2.74 18.20 7.00
N GLY A 92 -2.77 19.01 5.94
CA GLY A 92 -1.62 19.81 5.49
C GLY A 92 -1.36 21.07 6.34
N GLU A 93 -2.38 21.58 7.03
CA GLU A 93 -2.30 22.65 8.03
C GLU A 93 -1.89 22.14 9.44
N GLU A 94 -1.96 20.82 9.67
CA GLU A 94 -1.61 20.17 10.94
C GLU A 94 -0.15 19.63 11.07
N PRO A 95 0.94 20.25 10.56
CA PRO A 95 2.29 19.91 11.00
C PRO A 95 2.81 20.98 11.98
N ALA A 96 2.63 20.76 13.30
CA ALA A 96 3.49 21.28 14.41
C ALA A 96 2.83 21.25 15.81
N ALA A 97 1.54 20.95 15.97
CA ALA A 97 0.86 21.14 17.26
C ALA A 97 0.72 19.88 18.15
N ARG A 98 1.40 18.77 17.83
CA ARG A 98 1.35 17.53 18.65
C ARG A 98 2.70 17.08 19.24
N ASP A 99 3.72 17.93 19.23
CA ASP A 99 5.00 17.70 19.94
C ASP A 99 5.10 18.50 21.27
N GLY A 100 3.97 18.79 21.91
CA GLY A 100 3.89 19.67 23.10
C GLY A 100 3.12 19.09 24.29
N LEU A 101 3.16 17.77 24.52
CA LEU A 101 2.66 17.21 25.78
C LEU A 101 3.52 16.03 26.26
N ILE A 102 4.80 16.31 26.51
CA ILE A 102 5.58 15.66 27.57
C ILE A 102 6.40 16.76 28.25
N GLU A 103 5.79 17.45 29.21
CA GLU A 103 6.39 17.81 30.51
C GLU A 103 5.28 18.11 31.51
#